data_AF-A0A4Y3R802-F1
#
_entry.id   AF-A0A4Y3R802-F1
#
_cell.length_a   1.000
_cell.length_b   1.000
_cell.length_c   1.000
_cell.angle_alpha   90.00
_cell.angle_beta   90.00
_cell.angle_gamma   90.00
#
_symmetry.space_group_name_H-M   'P 1'
#
loop_
_entity.id
_entity.type
_entity.pdbx_description
1 polymer ?
#
loop_
_entity_poly.entity_id
_entity_poly.type
_entity_poly.pdbx_seq_one_letter_code
_entity_poly.pdbx_strand_id
1 'polypeptide(L)'
;MGRGRRAFHVQAYGAALGYLADTLLGDPGRGHPVAAFGRAAAALERRLWHDHRAWGALHTVACAGGAAALGGLWQAAVRSAGRGARSTDVLGQAVVAWSVLGGTGLAREARAVAAALEAGDLDLARERLPRLCGRDPHRLDAEGVARAVVESVAENTSDAVVGALVWGALAGVPGLAGFRAVNTLDAMVGHRSPRHRRFGWAAARLDDAAGLPGSRLTAALAVLAGPDPRGALRAWRADAGRHPSPNAGPVEAAFAGALGVRLGGTLSYAGRTEYRPVLNAPGRAVRRTDIERAVRLSRRVGLLALAVTGVAGAAGRAVARGGSAGRGRGRDLPDAGAPARHGRPVRREEPAPEPGGPAGRGRGERNERKGGRGPGRGRDEQGGRQGGTGPGERSGPQSGPGPGRARGGRSERRRGFGGGLGRGESGW
;
A
#
# COMPACT_ATOMS: atom_id res chain seq x y z
N MET A 1 -2.65 -32.28 20.62
CA MET A 1 -2.73 -32.02 19.15
C MET A 1 -3.90 -31.13 18.68
N GLY A 2 -5.13 -31.26 19.21
CA GLY A 2 -6.36 -30.76 18.55
C GLY A 2 -6.50 -29.27 18.20
N ARG A 3 -6.24 -28.31 19.12
CA ARG A 3 -6.57 -26.88 18.90
C ARG A 3 -5.88 -26.28 17.66
N GLY A 4 -4.61 -26.64 17.42
CA GLY A 4 -3.77 -26.05 16.37
C GLY A 4 -4.18 -26.40 14.94
N ARG A 5 -4.67 -27.62 14.68
CA ARG A 5 -5.25 -27.97 13.36
C ARG A 5 -6.61 -27.31 13.15
N ARG A 6 -7.44 -27.22 14.20
CA ARG A 6 -8.79 -26.61 14.10
C ARG A 6 -8.73 -25.15 13.66
N ALA A 7 -7.85 -24.33 14.24
CA ALA A 7 -7.68 -22.94 13.83
C ALA A 7 -7.22 -22.78 12.37
N PHE A 8 -6.33 -23.67 11.90
CA PHE A 8 -5.88 -23.69 10.51
C PHE A 8 -7.03 -23.92 9.52
N HIS A 9 -7.85 -24.96 9.73
CA HIS A 9 -8.99 -25.25 8.86
C HIS A 9 -9.99 -24.08 8.81
N VAL A 10 -10.23 -23.41 9.95
CA VAL A 10 -11.07 -22.20 10.00
C VAL A 10 -10.50 -21.10 9.09
N GLN A 11 -9.20 -20.81 9.20
CA GLN A 11 -8.57 -19.76 8.40
C GLN A 11 -8.58 -20.08 6.90
N ALA A 12 -8.26 -21.32 6.52
CA ALA A 12 -8.21 -21.75 5.13
C ALA A 12 -9.61 -21.77 4.48
N TYR A 13 -10.62 -22.36 5.13
CA TYR A 13 -11.99 -22.37 4.60
C TYR A 13 -12.63 -20.99 4.61
N GLY A 14 -12.40 -20.18 5.66
CA GLY A 14 -12.88 -18.79 5.70
C GLY A 14 -12.30 -17.94 4.57
N ALA A 15 -10.98 -18.01 4.33
CA ALA A 15 -10.36 -17.31 3.21
C ALA A 15 -10.87 -17.79 1.84
N ALA A 16 -11.02 -19.10 1.64
CA ALA A 16 -11.51 -19.67 0.38
C ALA A 16 -12.97 -19.30 0.09
N LEU A 17 -13.85 -19.36 1.10
CA LEU A 17 -15.25 -18.95 0.97
C LEU A 17 -15.39 -17.44 0.75
N GLY A 18 -14.57 -16.62 1.42
CA GLY A 18 -14.55 -15.16 1.21
C GLY A 18 -14.06 -14.75 -0.18
N TYR A 19 -13.03 -15.44 -0.70
CA TYR A 19 -12.53 -15.24 -2.07
C TYR A 19 -13.54 -15.72 -3.13
N LEU A 20 -14.24 -16.84 -2.86
CA LEU A 20 -15.33 -17.31 -3.71
C LEU A 20 -16.51 -16.31 -3.71
N ALA A 21 -16.83 -15.72 -2.56
CA ALA A 21 -17.84 -14.66 -2.46
C ALA A 21 -17.45 -13.37 -3.21
N ASP A 22 -16.19 -12.92 -3.15
CA ASP A 22 -15.72 -11.82 -4.03
C ASP A 22 -15.84 -12.22 -5.51
N THR A 23 -15.46 -13.45 -5.86
CA THR A 23 -15.54 -13.96 -7.25
C THR A 23 -16.98 -14.02 -7.80
N LEU A 24 -17.97 -14.37 -6.95
CA LEU A 24 -19.37 -14.55 -7.36
C LEU A 24 -20.26 -13.30 -7.17
N LEU A 25 -20.03 -12.52 -6.10
CA LEU A 25 -20.89 -11.41 -5.69
C LEU A 25 -20.25 -10.03 -5.95
N GLY A 26 -18.91 -9.96 -5.94
CA GLY A 26 -18.16 -8.71 -5.94
C GLY A 26 -18.43 -7.83 -4.72
N ASP A 27 -18.13 -6.53 -4.84
CA ASP A 27 -18.28 -5.57 -3.74
C ASP A 27 -19.78 -5.34 -3.40
N PRO A 28 -20.18 -5.34 -2.11
CA PRO A 28 -21.57 -5.10 -1.72
C PRO A 28 -22.04 -3.68 -2.08
N GLY A 29 -22.98 -3.58 -3.02
CA GLY A 29 -23.44 -2.30 -3.59
C GLY A 29 -24.17 -1.34 -2.64
N ARG A 30 -24.51 -1.77 -1.42
CA ARG A 30 -25.00 -0.92 -0.32
C ARG A 30 -24.42 -1.43 1.00
N GLY A 31 -24.23 -0.52 1.97
CA GLY A 31 -23.81 -0.89 3.34
C GLY A 31 -22.36 -1.37 3.51
N HIS A 32 -21.53 -1.35 2.46
CA HIS A 32 -20.16 -1.89 2.44
C HIS A 32 -19.33 -1.54 3.71
N PRO A 33 -18.79 -2.54 4.45
CA PRO A 33 -18.08 -2.30 5.71
C PRO A 33 -16.89 -1.34 5.60
N VAL A 34 -16.04 -1.48 4.58
CA VAL A 34 -14.92 -0.55 4.31
C VAL A 34 -15.41 0.89 4.10
N ALA A 35 -16.54 1.10 3.43
CA ALA A 35 -17.12 2.44 3.26
C ALA A 35 -17.72 2.99 4.59
N ALA A 36 -18.23 2.12 5.47
CA ALA A 36 -18.65 2.52 6.81
C ALA A 36 -17.45 2.92 7.70
N PHE A 37 -16.38 2.12 7.66
CA PHE A 37 -15.09 2.45 8.28
C PHE A 37 -14.55 3.80 7.76
N GLY A 38 -14.53 4.01 6.44
CA GLY A 38 -14.06 5.27 5.84
C GLY A 38 -14.87 6.49 6.29
N ARG A 39 -16.20 6.35 6.43
CA ARG A 39 -17.04 7.43 7.00
C ARG A 39 -16.71 7.72 8.47
N ALA A 40 -16.44 6.69 9.28
CA ALA A 40 -16.04 6.84 10.68
C ALA A 40 -14.63 7.44 10.80
N ALA A 41 -13.67 6.97 10.01
CA ALA A 41 -12.30 7.50 9.93
C ALA A 41 -12.29 8.97 9.50
N ALA A 42 -13.11 9.36 8.51
CA ALA A 42 -13.26 10.77 8.11
C ALA A 42 -13.96 11.63 9.18
N ALA A 43 -14.87 11.05 9.97
CA ALA A 43 -15.48 11.74 11.11
C ALA A 43 -14.48 11.96 12.26
N LEU A 44 -13.57 11.00 12.48
CA LEU A 44 -12.46 11.13 13.43
C LEU A 44 -11.40 12.10 12.91
N GLU A 45 -11.08 12.10 11.62
CA GLU A 45 -10.18 13.07 10.98
C GLU A 45 -10.66 14.50 11.27
N ARG A 46 -11.95 14.80 11.05
CA ARG A 46 -12.52 16.13 11.34
C ARG A 46 -12.44 16.56 12.82
N ARG A 47 -12.19 15.64 13.76
CA ARG A 47 -12.02 15.93 15.20
C ARG A 47 -10.55 15.96 15.64
N LEU A 48 -9.67 15.21 14.97
CA LEU A 48 -8.24 15.10 15.30
C LEU A 48 -7.34 15.90 14.34
N TRP A 49 -7.86 16.50 13.28
CA TRP A 49 -7.01 17.15 12.27
C TRP A 49 -6.30 18.39 12.84
N HIS A 50 -4.98 18.26 12.90
CA HIS A 50 -4.03 19.35 13.04
C HIS A 50 -2.87 19.07 12.07
N ASP A 51 -2.15 20.11 11.62
CA ASP A 51 -0.93 19.92 10.83
C ASP A 51 0.23 19.39 11.71
N HIS A 52 0.13 18.16 12.18
CA HIS A 52 1.08 17.56 13.11
C HIS A 52 1.09 16.03 13.05
N ARG A 53 2.29 15.44 13.09
CA ARG A 53 2.47 13.98 12.98
C ARG A 53 1.83 13.20 14.11
N ALA A 54 1.87 13.70 15.35
CA ALA A 54 1.32 12.97 16.50
C ALA A 54 -0.21 12.80 16.43
N TRP A 55 -0.93 13.81 15.96
CA TRP A 55 -2.39 13.74 15.78
C TRP A 55 -2.79 12.80 14.64
N GLY A 56 -2.00 12.80 13.56
CA GLY A 56 -2.12 11.82 12.47
C GLY A 56 -1.80 10.38 12.89
N ALA A 57 -0.79 10.19 13.74
CA ALA A 57 -0.47 8.89 14.33
C ALA A 57 -1.58 8.41 15.27
N LEU A 58 -2.13 9.29 16.12
CA LEU A 58 -3.28 8.97 16.98
C LEU A 58 -4.50 8.55 16.15
N HIS A 59 -4.83 9.28 15.08
CA HIS A 59 -5.89 8.93 14.14
C HIS A 59 -5.65 7.56 13.48
N THR A 60 -4.44 7.34 12.97
CA THR A 60 -4.04 6.09 12.32
C THR A 60 -4.17 4.89 13.28
N VAL A 61 -3.63 5.01 14.49
CA VAL A 61 -3.65 3.94 15.51
C VAL A 61 -5.06 3.70 16.03
N ALA A 62 -5.85 4.75 16.28
CA ALA A 62 -7.24 4.61 16.72
C ALA A 62 -8.11 3.89 15.67
N CYS A 63 -7.96 4.24 14.38
CA CYS A 63 -8.73 3.61 13.32
C CYS A 63 -8.23 2.19 12.99
N ALA A 64 -6.95 1.99 12.69
CA ALA A 64 -6.42 0.67 12.32
C ALA A 64 -6.39 -0.31 13.50
N GLY A 65 -5.92 0.16 14.66
CA GLY A 65 -5.94 -0.61 15.92
C GLY A 65 -7.35 -0.92 16.38
N GLY A 66 -8.29 0.04 16.27
CA GLY A 66 -9.70 -0.19 16.56
C GLY A 66 -10.33 -1.26 15.67
N ALA A 67 -10.09 -1.23 14.36
CA ALA A 67 -10.58 -2.25 13.43
C ALA A 67 -10.02 -3.65 13.74
N ALA A 68 -8.70 -3.76 14.00
CA ALA A 68 -8.06 -5.01 14.37
C ALA A 68 -8.56 -5.54 15.73
N ALA A 69 -8.73 -4.66 16.73
CA ALA A 69 -9.22 -5.00 18.06
C ALA A 69 -10.68 -5.48 18.03
N LEU A 70 -11.58 -4.80 17.31
CA LEU A 70 -12.96 -5.25 17.12
C LEU A 70 -13.03 -6.62 16.46
N GLY A 71 -12.21 -6.85 15.42
CA GLY A 71 -12.07 -8.17 14.79
C GLY A 71 -11.55 -9.25 15.74
N GLY A 72 -10.64 -8.89 16.66
CA GLY A 72 -10.10 -9.78 17.69
C GLY A 72 -11.12 -10.11 18.79
N LEU A 73 -11.85 -9.12 19.28
CA LEU A 73 -12.92 -9.29 20.27
C LEU A 73 -14.05 -10.16 19.73
N TRP A 74 -14.49 -9.91 18.49
CA TRP A 74 -15.47 -10.76 17.80
C TRP A 74 -14.97 -12.21 17.70
N GLN A 75 -13.74 -12.42 17.22
CA GLN A 75 -13.20 -13.76 17.03
C GLN A 75 -12.92 -14.49 18.37
N ALA A 76 -12.61 -13.75 19.44
CA ALA A 76 -12.51 -14.31 20.79
C ALA A 76 -13.89 -14.75 21.31
N ALA A 77 -14.90 -13.87 21.21
CA ALA A 77 -16.27 -14.13 21.68
C ALA A 77 -16.90 -15.36 20.97
N VAL A 78 -16.75 -15.46 19.65
CA VAL A 78 -17.20 -16.62 18.87
C VAL A 78 -16.51 -17.91 19.34
N ARG A 79 -15.21 -17.86 19.65
CA ARG A 79 -14.46 -19.03 20.13
C ARG A 79 -14.81 -19.46 21.56
N SER A 80 -15.30 -18.55 22.41
CA SER A 80 -15.84 -18.89 23.73
C SER A 80 -17.25 -19.50 23.69
N ALA A 81 -18.03 -19.29 22.62
CA ALA A 81 -19.44 -19.69 22.53
C ALA A 81 -19.72 -21.22 22.44
N GLY A 82 -18.70 -22.09 22.54
CA GLY A 82 -18.90 -23.52 22.71
C GLY A 82 -19.26 -24.31 21.44
N ARG A 83 -20.43 -24.98 21.44
CA ARG A 83 -20.89 -25.79 20.28
C ARG A 83 -21.34 -24.86 19.15
N GLY A 84 -21.15 -25.25 17.89
CA GLY A 84 -21.43 -24.40 16.71
C GLY A 84 -20.32 -23.40 16.35
N ALA A 85 -19.55 -22.91 17.33
CA ALA A 85 -18.51 -21.88 17.20
C ALA A 85 -17.57 -22.00 15.98
N ARG A 86 -17.24 -23.21 15.51
CA ARG A 86 -16.37 -23.40 14.32
C ARG A 86 -17.02 -22.93 13.02
N SER A 87 -18.30 -23.22 12.83
CA SER A 87 -19.04 -22.81 11.63
C SER A 87 -19.21 -21.29 11.63
N THR A 88 -19.45 -20.69 12.81
CA THR A 88 -19.52 -19.25 13.00
C THR A 88 -18.18 -18.55 12.76
N ASP A 89 -17.05 -19.11 13.23
CA ASP A 89 -15.70 -18.56 12.98
C ASP A 89 -15.34 -18.67 11.48
N VAL A 90 -15.68 -19.78 10.81
CA VAL A 90 -15.53 -19.93 9.34
C VAL A 90 -16.37 -18.93 8.57
N LEU A 91 -17.68 -18.87 8.81
CA LEU A 91 -18.61 -18.02 8.06
C LEU A 91 -18.35 -16.54 8.32
N GLY A 92 -18.08 -16.16 9.57
CA GLY A 92 -17.71 -14.78 9.90
C GLY A 92 -16.36 -14.38 9.33
N GLN A 93 -15.34 -15.27 9.35
CA GLN A 93 -14.09 -15.00 8.64
C GLN A 93 -14.30 -14.91 7.12
N ALA A 94 -15.21 -15.69 6.54
CA ALA A 94 -15.56 -15.59 5.12
C ALA A 94 -16.26 -14.26 4.77
N VAL A 95 -17.22 -13.82 5.58
CA VAL A 95 -17.89 -12.51 5.43
C VAL A 95 -16.90 -11.37 5.59
N VAL A 96 -16.00 -11.42 6.58
CA VAL A 96 -14.94 -10.41 6.75
C VAL A 96 -14.01 -10.41 5.54
N ALA A 97 -13.51 -11.58 5.11
CA ALA A 97 -12.63 -11.72 3.96
C ALA A 97 -13.26 -11.15 2.68
N TRP A 98 -14.50 -11.57 2.36
CA TRP A 98 -15.28 -10.99 1.25
C TRP A 98 -15.40 -9.46 1.35
N SER A 99 -15.69 -8.95 2.54
CA SER A 99 -15.89 -7.50 2.75
C SER A 99 -14.62 -6.65 2.73
N VAL A 100 -13.43 -7.26 2.75
CA VAL A 100 -12.14 -6.56 2.64
C VAL A 100 -11.42 -6.78 1.31
N LEU A 101 -11.65 -7.92 0.66
CA LEU A 101 -11.22 -8.17 -0.71
C LEU A 101 -11.92 -7.21 -1.69
N GLY A 102 -11.35 -7.04 -2.88
CA GLY A 102 -11.93 -6.23 -3.95
C GLY A 102 -11.43 -6.64 -5.34
N GLY A 103 -11.08 -7.92 -5.52
CA GLY A 103 -10.50 -8.43 -6.76
C GLY A 103 -11.50 -8.40 -7.92
N THR A 104 -12.77 -8.72 -7.65
CA THR A 104 -13.84 -8.56 -8.66
C THR A 104 -14.17 -7.10 -8.90
N GLY A 105 -14.16 -6.25 -7.88
CA GLY A 105 -14.36 -4.79 -8.01
C GLY A 105 -13.33 -4.13 -8.93
N LEU A 106 -12.05 -4.39 -8.66
CA LEU A 106 -10.91 -3.96 -9.50
C LEU A 106 -11.07 -4.43 -10.95
N ALA A 107 -11.33 -5.73 -11.12
CA ALA A 107 -11.50 -6.36 -12.44
C ALA A 107 -12.76 -5.90 -13.20
N ARG A 108 -13.72 -5.26 -12.53
CA ARG A 108 -14.94 -4.70 -13.10
C ARG A 108 -14.73 -3.28 -13.60
N GLU A 109 -14.23 -2.37 -12.76
CA GLU A 109 -14.01 -0.97 -13.20
C GLU A 109 -12.84 -0.87 -14.21
N ALA A 110 -11.80 -1.72 -14.12
CA ALA A 110 -10.78 -1.81 -15.16
C ALA A 110 -11.37 -2.21 -16.53
N ARG A 111 -12.32 -3.15 -16.56
CA ARG A 111 -13.06 -3.50 -17.79
C ARG A 111 -14.02 -2.41 -18.26
N ALA A 112 -14.61 -1.63 -17.35
CA ALA A 112 -15.45 -0.50 -17.73
C ALA A 112 -14.63 0.58 -18.45
N VAL A 113 -13.40 0.87 -18.00
CA VAL A 113 -12.47 1.75 -18.72
C VAL A 113 -12.04 1.12 -20.06
N ALA A 114 -11.74 -0.18 -20.08
CA ALA A 114 -11.39 -0.88 -21.32
C ALA A 114 -12.51 -0.80 -22.37
N ALA A 115 -13.77 -1.05 -21.98
CA ALA A 115 -14.93 -0.97 -22.86
C ALA A 115 -15.15 0.44 -23.43
N ALA A 116 -14.95 1.49 -22.62
CA ALA A 116 -15.01 2.88 -23.09
C ALA A 116 -13.90 3.18 -24.13
N LEU A 117 -12.65 2.78 -23.85
CA LEU A 117 -11.53 2.83 -24.82
C LEU A 117 -11.74 1.90 -26.03
N GLU A 118 -12.60 0.89 -25.92
CA GLU A 118 -12.95 -0.02 -27.02
C GLU A 118 -13.97 0.62 -27.98
N ALA A 119 -14.96 1.31 -27.45
CA ALA A 119 -15.93 2.12 -28.18
C ALA A 119 -15.38 3.47 -28.71
N GLY A 120 -14.21 3.91 -28.23
CA GLY A 120 -13.60 5.19 -28.57
C GLY A 120 -14.02 6.37 -27.68
N ASP A 121 -14.83 6.12 -26.65
CA ASP A 121 -15.28 7.11 -25.69
C ASP A 121 -14.18 7.36 -24.62
N LEU A 122 -13.26 8.27 -24.97
CA LEU A 122 -12.15 8.65 -24.11
C LEU A 122 -12.62 9.45 -22.87
N ASP A 123 -13.74 10.19 -22.95
CA ASP A 123 -14.20 11.01 -21.82
C ASP A 123 -14.96 10.20 -20.77
N LEU A 124 -15.71 9.17 -21.16
CA LEU A 124 -16.20 8.14 -20.23
C LEU A 124 -15.03 7.36 -19.62
N ALA A 125 -13.99 7.02 -20.41
CA ALA A 125 -12.79 6.36 -19.89
C ALA A 125 -12.08 7.22 -18.82
N ARG A 126 -12.03 8.55 -19.04
CA ARG A 126 -11.52 9.55 -18.08
C ARG A 126 -12.40 9.70 -16.85
N GLU A 127 -13.73 9.74 -16.98
CA GLU A 127 -14.67 9.80 -15.83
C GLU A 127 -14.54 8.56 -14.93
N ARG A 128 -14.24 7.41 -15.53
CA ARG A 128 -14.07 6.12 -14.82
C ARG A 128 -12.73 5.97 -14.12
N LEU A 129 -11.64 6.52 -14.67
CA LEU A 129 -10.28 6.30 -14.15
C LEU A 129 -10.08 6.68 -12.65
N PRO A 130 -10.64 7.78 -12.12
CA PRO A 130 -10.57 8.13 -10.68
C PRO A 130 -11.11 7.09 -9.70
N ARG A 131 -11.78 6.03 -10.18
CA ARG A 131 -12.23 4.89 -9.36
C ARG A 131 -11.11 3.87 -9.10
N LEU A 132 -10.04 3.91 -9.90
CA LEU A 132 -8.91 2.97 -9.91
C LEU A 132 -7.61 3.59 -9.37
N CYS A 133 -7.38 4.88 -9.59
CA CYS A 133 -6.23 5.63 -9.05
C CYS A 133 -6.58 7.09 -8.77
N GLY A 134 -5.86 7.74 -7.85
CA GLY A 134 -6.07 9.16 -7.50
C GLY A 134 -5.51 10.18 -8.50
N ARG A 135 -5.35 9.81 -9.77
CA ARG A 135 -4.70 10.61 -10.83
C ARG A 135 -5.68 11.56 -11.52
N ASP A 136 -5.19 12.71 -11.98
CA ASP A 136 -5.94 13.59 -12.90
C ASP A 136 -6.10 12.91 -14.28
N PRO A 137 -7.33 12.58 -14.71
CA PRO A 137 -7.56 11.90 -15.98
C PRO A 137 -7.64 12.87 -17.17
N HIS A 138 -7.91 14.16 -16.94
CA HIS A 138 -8.39 15.09 -17.98
C HIS A 138 -7.39 15.37 -19.10
N ARG A 139 -6.12 15.03 -18.88
CA ARG A 139 -5.00 15.27 -19.80
C ARG A 139 -4.33 13.99 -20.29
N LEU A 140 -4.92 12.82 -20.00
CA LEU A 140 -4.49 11.55 -20.52
C LEU A 140 -5.13 11.28 -21.89
N ASP A 141 -4.34 10.76 -22.81
CA ASP A 141 -4.76 10.14 -24.06
C ASP A 141 -5.17 8.66 -23.84
N ALA A 142 -5.61 7.96 -24.89
CA ALA A 142 -6.08 6.58 -24.77
C ALA A 142 -4.98 5.61 -24.27
N GLU A 143 -3.72 5.78 -24.69
CA GLU A 143 -2.60 4.99 -24.17
C GLU A 143 -2.21 5.39 -22.74
N GLY A 144 -2.28 6.68 -22.39
CA GLY A 144 -2.10 7.19 -21.03
C GLY A 144 -3.13 6.64 -20.04
N VAL A 145 -4.42 6.61 -20.42
CA VAL A 145 -5.48 5.97 -19.63
C VAL A 145 -5.23 4.47 -19.52
N ALA A 146 -4.93 3.77 -20.62
CA ALA A 146 -4.66 2.33 -20.59
C ALA A 146 -3.44 1.97 -19.71
N ARG A 147 -2.36 2.74 -19.77
CA ARG A 147 -1.19 2.64 -18.88
C ARG A 147 -1.59 2.85 -17.42
N ALA A 148 -2.32 3.92 -17.11
CA ALA A 148 -2.78 4.22 -15.76
C ALA A 148 -3.67 3.09 -15.20
N VAL A 149 -4.54 2.47 -16.01
CA VAL A 149 -5.33 1.29 -15.60
C VAL A 149 -4.42 0.08 -15.33
N VAL A 150 -3.43 -0.21 -16.18
CA VAL A 150 -2.52 -1.35 -15.97
C VAL A 150 -1.64 -1.16 -14.73
N GLU A 151 -1.13 0.05 -14.48
CA GLU A 151 -0.46 0.43 -13.22
C GLU A 151 -1.39 0.22 -12.01
N SER A 152 -2.62 0.74 -12.08
CA SER A 152 -3.63 0.60 -11.01
C SER A 152 -4.03 -0.84 -10.72
N VAL A 153 -4.14 -1.69 -11.76
CA VAL A 153 -4.46 -3.11 -11.62
C VAL A 153 -3.30 -3.88 -11.02
N ALA A 154 -2.05 -3.52 -11.35
CA ALA A 154 -0.88 -4.11 -10.72
C ALA A 154 -0.84 -3.77 -9.21
N GLU A 155 -0.83 -2.49 -8.84
CA GLU A 155 -0.78 -2.06 -7.43
C GLU A 155 -1.95 -2.62 -6.62
N ASN A 156 -3.20 -2.47 -7.07
CA ASN A 156 -4.35 -2.97 -6.33
C ASN A 156 -4.46 -4.50 -6.28
N THR A 157 -3.71 -5.26 -7.09
CA THR A 157 -3.62 -6.72 -6.88
C THR A 157 -2.88 -7.04 -5.58
N SER A 158 -1.84 -6.28 -5.25
CA SER A 158 -1.19 -6.37 -3.93
C SER A 158 -2.20 -6.04 -2.83
N ASP A 159 -2.87 -4.90 -2.94
CA ASP A 159 -3.50 -4.30 -1.77
C ASP A 159 -4.93 -4.78 -1.54
N ALA A 160 -5.74 -4.90 -2.61
CA ALA A 160 -7.12 -5.37 -2.52
C ALA A 160 -7.26 -6.92 -2.50
N VAL A 161 -6.16 -7.67 -2.67
CA VAL A 161 -6.19 -9.14 -2.68
C VAL A 161 -5.05 -9.78 -1.88
N VAL A 162 -3.80 -9.67 -2.34
CA VAL A 162 -2.70 -10.52 -1.82
C VAL A 162 -2.31 -10.15 -0.38
N GLY A 163 -2.19 -8.86 -0.06
CA GLY A 163 -1.91 -8.35 1.28
C GLY A 163 -3.00 -8.74 2.28
N ALA A 164 -4.27 -8.62 1.90
CA ALA A 164 -5.40 -9.04 2.73
C ALA A 164 -5.35 -10.55 3.05
N LEU A 165 -5.06 -11.39 2.05
CA LEU A 165 -4.89 -12.84 2.25
C LEU A 165 -3.68 -13.17 3.13
N VAL A 166 -2.55 -12.47 2.97
CA VAL A 166 -1.34 -12.63 3.80
C VAL A 166 -1.64 -12.31 5.26
N TRP A 167 -2.21 -11.14 5.56
CA TRP A 167 -2.54 -10.76 6.93
C TRP A 167 -3.66 -11.63 7.52
N GLY A 168 -4.60 -12.10 6.72
CA GLY A 168 -5.62 -13.08 7.10
C GLY A 168 -5.05 -14.46 7.49
N ALA A 169 -4.01 -14.94 6.82
CA ALA A 169 -3.34 -16.19 7.20
C ALA A 169 -2.48 -16.04 8.47
N LEU A 170 -1.79 -14.90 8.61
CA LEU A 170 -0.98 -14.58 9.79
C LEU A 170 -1.86 -14.45 11.05
N ALA A 171 -2.82 -13.51 11.02
CA ALA A 171 -3.55 -13.03 12.20
C ALA A 171 -5.08 -13.28 12.17
N GLY A 172 -5.64 -13.85 11.10
CA GLY A 172 -7.09 -14.13 11.00
C GLY A 172 -7.91 -12.87 10.75
N VAL A 173 -9.11 -12.81 11.34
CA VAL A 173 -10.02 -11.65 11.25
C VAL A 173 -9.38 -10.34 11.70
N PRO A 174 -8.60 -10.27 12.81
CA PRO A 174 -7.78 -9.10 13.13
C PRO A 174 -6.86 -8.62 12.00
N GLY A 175 -6.24 -9.55 11.27
CA GLY A 175 -5.34 -9.24 10.16
C GLY A 175 -6.09 -8.70 8.94
N LEU A 176 -7.18 -9.34 8.56
CA LEU A 176 -8.07 -8.89 7.47
C LEU A 176 -8.59 -7.47 7.73
N ALA A 177 -9.16 -7.23 8.91
CA ALA A 177 -9.73 -5.94 9.28
C ALA A 177 -8.64 -4.87 9.47
N GLY A 178 -7.55 -5.20 10.16
CA GLY A 178 -6.44 -4.29 10.42
C GLY A 178 -5.72 -3.85 9.15
N PHE A 179 -5.34 -4.79 8.27
CA PHE A 179 -4.67 -4.45 7.01
C PHE A 179 -5.55 -3.60 6.10
N ARG A 180 -6.83 -3.96 5.93
CA ARG A 180 -7.74 -3.16 5.10
C ARG A 180 -8.01 -1.78 5.69
N ALA A 181 -8.04 -1.65 7.02
CA ALA A 181 -8.12 -0.36 7.69
C ALA A 181 -6.88 0.51 7.40
N VAL A 182 -5.67 -0.04 7.51
CA VAL A 182 -4.40 0.65 7.16
C VAL A 182 -4.43 1.14 5.70
N ASN A 183 -4.73 0.25 4.76
CA ASN A 183 -4.76 0.58 3.33
C ASN A 183 -5.83 1.62 2.98
N THR A 184 -7.00 1.55 3.63
CA THR A 184 -8.05 2.58 3.48
C THR A 184 -7.62 3.93 4.07
N LEU A 185 -6.85 3.95 5.16
CA LEU A 185 -6.31 5.18 5.74
C LEU A 185 -5.26 5.82 4.83
N ASP A 186 -4.37 5.05 4.20
CA ASP A 186 -3.41 5.59 3.23
C ASP A 186 -4.11 6.21 2.01
N ALA A 187 -5.09 5.50 1.43
CA ALA A 187 -5.90 6.05 0.33
C ALA A 187 -6.68 7.33 0.74
N MET A 188 -7.13 7.45 1.98
CA MET A 188 -7.88 8.61 2.48
C MET A 188 -7.03 9.81 2.88
N VAL A 189 -5.91 9.60 3.58
CA VAL A 189 -5.10 10.68 4.17
C VAL A 189 -3.59 10.52 3.93
N GLY A 190 -3.10 9.37 3.47
CA GLY A 190 -1.66 9.15 3.29
C GLY A 190 -1.04 9.93 2.12
N HIS A 191 -1.81 10.22 1.08
CA HIS A 191 -1.33 10.96 -0.09
C HIS A 191 -0.72 12.34 0.25
N ARG A 192 0.40 12.72 -0.38
CA ARG A 192 1.14 13.97 -0.12
C ARG A 192 0.39 15.23 -0.62
N SER A 193 -0.66 15.66 0.08
CA SER A 193 -1.29 16.98 -0.12
C SER A 193 -0.81 18.03 0.91
N PRO A 194 -1.01 19.34 0.67
CA PRO A 194 -0.76 20.37 1.68
C PRO A 194 -1.53 20.16 2.98
N ARG A 195 -2.77 19.63 2.92
CA ARG A 195 -3.59 19.29 4.11
C ARG A 195 -3.06 18.09 4.89
N HIS A 196 -2.48 17.13 4.19
CA HIS A 196 -2.16 15.81 4.74
C HIS A 196 -0.66 15.57 4.97
N ARG A 197 0.24 16.46 4.51
CA ARG A 197 1.70 16.26 4.59
C ARG A 197 2.22 15.86 5.99
N ARG A 198 1.73 16.45 7.09
CA ARG A 198 2.16 16.02 8.44
C ARG A 198 1.19 15.02 9.08
N PHE A 199 -0.10 15.12 8.81
CA PHE A 199 -1.13 14.24 9.37
C PHE A 199 -1.08 12.81 8.78
N GLY A 200 -1.07 12.69 7.45
CA GLY A 200 -1.06 11.42 6.71
C GLY A 200 0.20 10.57 6.84
N TRP A 201 1.31 11.15 7.30
CA TRP A 201 2.62 10.49 7.38
C TRP A 201 2.58 9.14 8.10
N ALA A 202 1.80 9.04 9.18
CA ALA A 202 1.71 7.79 9.95
C ALA A 202 0.92 6.70 9.22
N ALA A 203 -0.16 7.06 8.51
CA ALA A 203 -0.95 6.12 7.71
C ALA A 203 -0.12 5.53 6.58
N ALA A 204 0.55 6.39 5.80
CA ALA A 204 1.37 5.97 4.67
C ALA A 204 2.57 5.11 5.08
N ARG A 205 3.27 5.47 6.16
CA ARG A 205 4.40 4.66 6.66
C ARG A 205 3.97 3.34 7.29
N LEU A 206 2.74 3.25 7.79
CA LEU A 206 2.15 1.99 8.25
C LEU A 206 1.71 1.11 7.07
N ASP A 207 1.18 1.69 5.99
CA ASP A 207 0.86 0.95 4.76
C ASP A 207 2.12 0.47 4.02
N ASP A 208 3.15 1.33 3.86
CA ASP A 208 4.48 0.95 3.35
C ASP A 208 4.98 -0.34 4.05
N ALA A 209 4.94 -0.36 5.39
CA ALA A 209 5.39 -1.49 6.20
C ALA A 209 4.44 -2.71 6.10
N ALA A 210 3.12 -2.50 6.09
CA ALA A 210 2.14 -3.58 6.10
C ALA A 210 1.95 -4.23 4.72
N GLY A 211 2.08 -3.47 3.63
CA GLY A 211 2.03 -3.94 2.25
C GLY A 211 3.32 -4.63 1.79
N LEU A 212 4.42 -4.53 2.55
CA LEU A 212 5.71 -5.13 2.20
C LEU A 212 5.63 -6.65 1.93
N PRO A 213 5.08 -7.52 2.80
CA PRO A 213 4.95 -8.94 2.49
C PRO A 213 3.96 -9.23 1.35
N GLY A 214 2.87 -8.44 1.24
CA GLY A 214 1.87 -8.57 0.18
C GLY A 214 2.45 -8.29 -1.20
N SER A 215 3.13 -7.16 -1.37
CA SER A 215 3.76 -6.75 -2.63
C SER A 215 4.86 -7.71 -3.09
N ARG A 216 5.71 -8.22 -2.18
CA ARG A 216 6.75 -9.21 -2.52
C ARG A 216 6.15 -10.54 -2.97
N LEU A 217 5.09 -11.01 -2.33
CA LEU A 217 4.35 -12.20 -2.78
C LEU A 217 3.67 -11.94 -4.13
N THR A 218 3.06 -10.78 -4.32
CA THR A 218 2.40 -10.38 -5.57
C THR A 218 3.38 -10.37 -6.75
N ALA A 219 4.57 -9.79 -6.57
CA ALA A 219 5.62 -9.77 -7.59
C ALA A 219 6.11 -11.19 -7.92
N ALA A 220 6.36 -12.03 -6.91
CA ALA A 220 6.77 -13.43 -7.12
C ALA A 220 5.70 -14.27 -7.84
N LEU A 221 4.42 -14.06 -7.52
CA LEU A 221 3.31 -14.73 -8.20
C LEU A 221 3.05 -14.18 -9.60
N ALA A 222 3.31 -12.90 -9.86
CA ALA A 222 3.27 -12.31 -11.20
C ALA A 222 4.39 -12.88 -12.11
N VAL A 223 5.57 -13.16 -11.54
CA VAL A 223 6.62 -13.93 -12.23
C VAL A 223 6.14 -15.34 -12.57
N LEU A 224 5.48 -16.04 -11.63
CA LEU A 224 5.03 -17.43 -11.83
C LEU A 224 3.83 -17.57 -12.78
N ALA A 225 2.89 -16.62 -12.77
CA ALA A 225 1.64 -16.68 -13.53
C ALA A 225 1.64 -15.86 -14.84
N GLY A 226 2.67 -15.05 -15.05
CA GLY A 226 2.86 -14.19 -16.22
C GLY A 226 3.22 -14.96 -17.49
N PRO A 227 2.86 -14.47 -18.69
CA PRO A 227 3.25 -15.10 -19.94
C PRO A 227 4.75 -14.94 -20.28
N ASP A 228 5.47 -13.97 -19.71
CA ASP A 228 6.94 -13.96 -19.68
C ASP A 228 7.50 -13.91 -18.24
N PRO A 229 7.72 -15.07 -17.59
CA PRO A 229 8.37 -15.16 -16.29
C PRO A 229 9.79 -14.59 -16.26
N ARG A 230 10.54 -14.69 -17.37
CA ARG A 230 11.93 -14.21 -17.44
C ARG A 230 11.95 -12.68 -17.51
N GLY A 231 11.06 -12.09 -18.29
CA GLY A 231 10.83 -10.65 -18.35
C GLY A 231 10.33 -10.06 -17.05
N ALA A 232 9.35 -10.71 -16.40
CA ALA A 232 8.86 -10.33 -15.08
C ALA A 232 9.99 -10.26 -14.04
N LEU A 233 10.82 -11.31 -13.96
CA LEU A 233 11.94 -11.37 -13.00
C LEU A 233 13.05 -10.38 -13.34
N ARG A 234 13.34 -10.17 -14.63
CA ARG A 234 14.31 -9.17 -15.12
C ARG A 234 13.89 -7.75 -14.74
N ALA A 235 12.65 -7.38 -15.06
CA ALA A 235 12.11 -6.04 -14.77
C ALA A 235 12.02 -5.77 -13.26
N TRP A 236 11.53 -6.74 -12.47
CA TRP A 236 11.53 -6.63 -11.00
C TRP A 236 12.94 -6.39 -10.45
N ARG A 237 13.94 -7.19 -10.87
CA ARG A 237 15.33 -7.01 -10.40
C ARG A 237 15.98 -5.70 -10.84
N ALA A 238 15.73 -5.24 -12.07
CA ALA A 238 16.40 -4.09 -12.64
C ALA A 238 15.77 -2.75 -12.27
N ASP A 239 14.43 -2.67 -12.23
CA ASP A 239 13.71 -1.40 -12.28
C ASP A 239 12.93 -1.08 -10.99
N ALA A 240 12.49 -2.09 -10.22
CA ALA A 240 11.59 -1.88 -9.08
C ALA A 240 12.15 -0.96 -7.99
N GLY A 241 13.47 -1.00 -7.75
CA GLY A 241 14.15 -0.15 -6.77
C GLY A 241 14.24 1.33 -7.17
N ARG A 242 13.84 1.69 -8.40
CA ARG A 242 13.74 3.09 -8.85
C ARG A 242 12.40 3.72 -8.48
N HIS A 243 11.37 2.91 -8.20
CA HIS A 243 10.03 3.37 -7.90
C HIS A 243 9.95 3.99 -6.48
N PRO A 244 9.25 5.13 -6.27
CA PRO A 244 9.22 5.80 -4.97
C PRO A 244 8.45 5.03 -3.89
N SER A 245 7.39 4.28 -4.25
CA SER A 245 6.70 3.37 -3.33
C SER A 245 7.42 2.01 -3.31
N PRO A 246 7.86 1.52 -2.13
CA PRO A 246 8.57 0.25 -1.98
C PRO A 246 7.68 -0.98 -2.20
N ASN A 247 6.35 -0.78 -2.27
CA ASN A 247 5.36 -1.82 -2.50
C ASN A 247 4.94 -1.89 -3.97
N ALA A 248 4.56 -0.74 -4.56
CA ALA A 248 4.13 -0.70 -5.96
C ALA A 248 5.24 -1.08 -6.94
N GLY A 249 6.48 -0.59 -6.73
CA GLY A 249 7.59 -0.80 -7.67
C GLY A 249 7.85 -2.25 -8.08
N PRO A 250 8.01 -3.18 -7.11
CA PRO A 250 8.11 -4.61 -7.37
C PRO A 250 6.95 -5.21 -8.15
N VAL A 251 5.73 -4.74 -7.88
CA VAL A 251 4.51 -5.29 -8.48
C VAL A 251 4.28 -4.75 -9.88
N GLU A 252 4.35 -3.43 -10.07
CA GLU A 252 4.31 -2.79 -11.39
C GLU A 252 5.44 -3.31 -12.29
N ALA A 253 6.68 -3.42 -11.80
CA ALA A 253 7.79 -3.93 -12.60
C ALA A 253 7.62 -5.40 -12.99
N ALA A 254 7.13 -6.25 -12.07
CA ALA A 254 6.82 -7.65 -12.38
C ALA A 254 5.68 -7.77 -13.39
N PHE A 255 4.61 -6.97 -13.28
CA PHE A 255 3.51 -6.92 -14.26
C PHE A 255 3.98 -6.39 -15.62
N ALA A 256 4.77 -5.31 -15.64
CA ALA A 256 5.33 -4.73 -16.86
C ALA A 256 6.17 -5.76 -17.63
N GLY A 257 7.10 -6.42 -16.93
CA GLY A 257 7.91 -7.51 -17.47
C GLY A 257 7.08 -8.71 -17.91
N ALA A 258 6.15 -9.19 -17.09
CA ALA A 258 5.27 -10.32 -17.40
C ALA A 258 4.43 -10.09 -18.66
N LEU A 259 3.98 -8.85 -18.89
CA LEU A 259 3.14 -8.47 -20.01
C LEU A 259 3.94 -8.01 -21.24
N GLY A 260 5.26 -7.81 -21.14
CA GLY A 260 6.08 -7.27 -22.22
C GLY A 260 5.82 -5.79 -22.53
N VAL A 261 5.28 -5.04 -21.58
CA VAL A 261 4.93 -3.61 -21.71
C VAL A 261 5.83 -2.75 -20.84
N ARG A 262 5.93 -1.46 -21.16
CA ARG A 262 6.64 -0.44 -20.40
C ARG A 262 5.64 0.38 -19.57
N LEU A 263 5.88 0.48 -18.27
CA LEU A 263 5.08 1.29 -17.33
C LEU A 263 5.87 2.51 -16.83
N GLY A 264 5.18 3.46 -16.20
CA GLY A 264 5.74 4.72 -15.75
C GLY A 264 6.19 5.61 -16.90
N GLY A 265 7.33 6.29 -16.71
CA GLY A 265 7.86 7.29 -17.64
C GLY A 265 7.18 8.66 -17.54
N THR A 266 7.45 9.51 -18.53
CA THR A 266 6.93 10.88 -18.61
C THR A 266 5.43 10.92 -18.89
N LEU A 267 4.70 11.81 -18.21
CA LEU A 267 3.37 12.26 -18.60
C LEU A 267 3.34 13.80 -18.66
N SER A 268 2.94 14.32 -19.81
CA SER A 268 2.93 15.74 -20.12
C SER A 268 1.52 16.30 -19.93
N TYR A 269 1.20 16.75 -18.72
CA TYR A 269 0.01 17.58 -18.48
C TYR A 269 0.33 18.98 -19.01
N ALA A 270 -0.57 19.65 -19.75
CA ALA A 270 -0.29 20.98 -20.31
C ALA A 270 0.18 22.00 -19.24
N GLY A 271 1.48 22.30 -19.22
CA GLY A 271 2.14 23.18 -18.24
C GLY A 271 2.76 22.50 -17.00
N ARG A 272 2.66 21.17 -16.82
CA ARG A 272 3.38 20.42 -15.76
C ARG A 272 3.75 19.00 -16.23
N THR A 273 5.03 18.68 -16.20
CA THR A 273 5.51 17.34 -16.57
C THR A 273 5.73 16.48 -15.32
N GLU A 274 5.12 15.30 -15.28
CA GLU A 274 5.32 14.32 -14.22
C GLU A 274 6.22 13.20 -14.72
N TYR A 275 7.35 12.99 -14.03
CA TYR A 275 8.34 11.98 -14.39
C TYR A 275 8.21 10.78 -13.43
N ARG A 276 7.47 9.75 -13.84
CA ARG A 276 7.55 8.44 -13.18
C ARG A 276 8.81 7.70 -13.68
N PRO A 277 9.52 6.94 -12.83
CA PRO A 277 10.56 6.02 -13.27
C PRO A 277 10.03 5.07 -14.36
N VAL A 278 10.84 4.77 -15.38
CA VAL A 278 10.45 3.81 -16.43
C VAL A 278 10.68 2.39 -15.93
N LEU A 279 9.63 1.56 -15.95
CA LEU A 279 9.67 0.15 -15.58
C LEU A 279 9.53 -0.74 -16.83
N ASN A 280 10.37 -1.77 -16.94
CA ASN A 280 10.57 -2.61 -18.12
C ASN A 280 10.78 -1.77 -19.40
N ALA A 281 11.80 -0.91 -19.41
CA ALA A 281 12.07 0.01 -20.52
C ALA A 281 12.10 -0.62 -21.93
N PRO A 282 12.62 -1.85 -22.15
CA PRO A 282 12.57 -2.54 -23.45
C PRO A 282 11.17 -3.00 -23.89
N GLY A 283 10.18 -2.97 -22.99
CA GLY A 283 8.79 -3.28 -23.32
C GLY A 283 8.16 -2.23 -24.23
N ARG A 284 7.13 -2.63 -24.99
CA ARG A 284 6.37 -1.70 -25.83
C ARG A 284 5.44 -0.80 -25.00
N ALA A 285 4.93 0.27 -25.59
CA ALA A 285 3.86 1.07 -25.00
C ALA A 285 2.61 0.21 -24.67
N VAL A 286 1.87 0.60 -23.64
CA VAL A 286 0.63 -0.06 -23.21
C VAL A 286 -0.49 0.28 -24.19
N ARG A 287 -1.25 -0.74 -24.60
CA ARG A 287 -2.44 -0.62 -25.46
C ARG A 287 -3.69 -0.99 -24.67
N ARG A 288 -4.88 -0.57 -25.14
CA ARG A 288 -6.16 -0.88 -24.47
C ARG A 288 -6.36 -2.38 -24.17
N THR A 289 -5.87 -3.25 -25.06
CA THR A 289 -5.94 -4.72 -24.93
C THR A 289 -5.06 -5.29 -23.80
N ASP A 290 -4.11 -4.52 -23.27
CA ASP A 290 -3.31 -4.93 -22.11
C ASP A 290 -4.06 -4.83 -20.78
N ILE A 291 -5.14 -4.05 -20.71
CA ILE A 291 -5.99 -3.95 -19.51
C ILE A 291 -6.53 -5.33 -19.15
N GLU A 292 -7.14 -6.04 -20.10
CA GLU A 292 -7.62 -7.41 -19.85
C GLU A 292 -6.46 -8.40 -19.62
N ARG A 293 -5.28 -8.19 -20.22
CA ARG A 293 -4.10 -9.03 -19.92
C ARG A 293 -3.66 -8.85 -18.46
N ALA A 294 -3.65 -7.61 -17.94
CA ALA A 294 -3.36 -7.30 -16.55
C ALA A 294 -4.44 -7.83 -15.60
N VAL A 295 -5.72 -7.71 -15.93
CA VAL A 295 -6.82 -8.25 -15.12
C VAL A 295 -6.78 -9.80 -15.09
N ARG A 296 -6.42 -10.47 -16.19
CA ARG A 296 -6.20 -11.93 -16.18
C ARG A 296 -4.99 -12.34 -15.35
N LEU A 297 -3.90 -11.57 -15.38
CA LEU A 297 -2.74 -11.81 -14.52
C LEU A 297 -3.10 -11.61 -13.04
N SER A 298 -3.78 -10.52 -12.71
CA SER A 298 -4.31 -10.21 -11.37
C SER A 298 -5.14 -11.38 -10.80
N ARG A 299 -6.10 -11.89 -11.57
CA ARG A 299 -6.93 -13.03 -11.17
C ARG A 299 -6.13 -14.32 -10.91
N ARG A 300 -5.11 -14.60 -11.72
CA ARG A 300 -4.19 -15.74 -11.48
C ARG A 300 -3.36 -15.54 -10.22
N VAL A 301 -2.84 -14.34 -10.01
CA VAL A 301 -2.07 -13.96 -8.81
C VAL A 301 -2.92 -14.08 -7.55
N GLY A 302 -4.18 -13.64 -7.58
CA GLY A 302 -5.14 -13.80 -6.49
C GLY A 302 -5.42 -15.27 -6.13
N LEU A 303 -5.66 -16.12 -7.13
CA LEU A 303 -5.89 -17.56 -6.93
C LEU A 303 -4.65 -18.26 -6.35
N LEU A 304 -3.45 -17.95 -6.87
CA LEU A 304 -2.20 -18.49 -6.33
C LEU A 304 -1.89 -17.94 -4.93
N ALA A 305 -2.22 -16.69 -4.63
CA ALA A 305 -2.07 -16.12 -3.30
C ALA A 305 -3.00 -16.81 -2.29
N LEU A 306 -4.25 -17.08 -2.66
CA LEU A 306 -5.17 -17.87 -1.84
C LEU A 306 -4.60 -19.26 -1.54
N ALA A 307 -4.08 -19.96 -2.56
CA ALA A 307 -3.45 -21.27 -2.38
C ALA A 307 -2.20 -21.19 -1.49
N VAL A 308 -1.27 -20.26 -1.74
CA VAL A 308 -0.02 -20.10 -0.98
C VAL A 308 -0.30 -19.73 0.48
N THR A 309 -1.20 -18.78 0.74
CA THR A 309 -1.57 -18.39 2.12
C THR A 309 -2.34 -19.50 2.84
N GLY A 310 -3.21 -20.22 2.11
CA GLY A 310 -3.91 -21.42 2.58
C GLY A 310 -2.99 -22.61 2.90
N VAL A 311 -1.81 -22.72 2.29
CA VAL A 311 -0.81 -23.75 2.63
C VAL A 311 0.19 -23.25 3.69
N ALA A 312 0.67 -22.01 3.59
CA ALA A 312 1.62 -21.43 4.53
C ALA A 312 1.07 -21.34 5.96
N GLY A 313 -0.24 -21.13 6.12
CA GLY A 313 -0.94 -21.18 7.40
C GLY A 313 -0.83 -22.53 8.13
N ALA A 314 -0.63 -23.64 7.40
CA ALA A 314 -0.34 -24.95 7.98
C ALA A 314 1.14 -25.07 8.39
N ALA A 315 2.05 -24.68 7.48
CA ALA A 315 3.49 -24.89 7.63
C ALA A 315 4.11 -24.05 8.75
N GLY A 316 3.84 -22.74 8.81
CA GLY A 316 4.46 -21.85 9.81
C GLY A 316 4.15 -22.26 11.26
N ARG A 317 2.97 -22.84 11.49
CA ARG A 317 2.54 -23.34 12.82
C ARG A 317 3.04 -24.77 13.12
N ALA A 318 3.72 -25.44 12.18
CA ALA A 318 4.47 -26.67 12.45
C ALA A 318 5.87 -26.35 13.00
N VAL A 319 6.60 -25.45 12.35
CA VAL A 319 7.95 -25.00 12.78
C VAL A 319 7.91 -24.42 14.20
N ALA A 320 6.91 -23.58 14.49
CA ALA A 320 6.69 -23.02 15.83
C ALA A 320 6.44 -24.08 16.95
N ARG A 321 6.14 -25.34 16.61
CA ARG A 321 6.00 -26.43 17.59
C ARG A 321 7.31 -27.20 17.78
N GLY A 322 8.12 -27.34 16.74
CA GLY A 322 9.48 -27.87 16.84
C GLY A 322 10.35 -27.01 17.77
N GLY A 323 10.29 -25.68 17.60
CA GLY A 323 11.05 -24.75 18.43
C GLY A 323 10.74 -24.80 19.93
N SER A 324 9.48 -25.05 20.31
CA SER A 324 9.12 -25.24 21.73
C SER A 324 9.46 -26.64 22.26
N ALA A 325 9.36 -27.68 21.43
CA ALA A 325 9.71 -29.04 21.84
C ALA A 325 11.23 -29.19 22.11
N GLY A 326 12.07 -28.48 21.34
CA GLY A 326 13.53 -28.51 21.50
C GLY A 326 14.10 -27.85 22.75
N ARG A 327 13.29 -27.12 23.54
CA ARG A 327 13.72 -26.48 24.80
C ARG A 327 13.31 -27.25 26.08
N GLY A 328 12.64 -28.39 25.93
CA GLY A 328 12.07 -29.16 27.04
C GLY A 328 12.82 -30.46 27.43
N ARG A 329 14.06 -30.65 26.96
CA ARG A 329 14.91 -31.81 27.31
C ARG A 329 16.33 -31.36 27.60
N GLY A 330 16.70 -31.32 28.87
CA GLY A 330 18.05 -30.98 29.31
C GLY A 330 18.17 -30.99 30.83
N ARG A 331 18.83 -32.02 31.36
CA ARG A 331 19.16 -32.25 32.79
C ARG A 331 17.96 -32.58 33.69
N ASP A 332 17.46 -33.81 33.53
CA ASP A 332 17.21 -34.61 34.73
C ASP A 332 18.58 -34.95 35.35
N LEU A 333 18.76 -34.69 36.65
CA LEU A 333 19.89 -35.15 37.46
C LEU A 333 19.36 -36.15 38.50
N PRO A 334 20.09 -37.23 38.82
CA PRO A 334 19.62 -38.23 39.76
C PRO A 334 19.53 -37.67 41.19
N ASP A 335 18.57 -38.21 41.95
CA ASP A 335 18.22 -37.80 43.31
C ASP A 335 19.34 -38.11 44.34
N ALA A 336 19.49 -37.26 45.34
CA ALA A 336 20.56 -37.35 46.34
C ALA A 336 20.22 -36.66 47.68
N GLY A 337 19.78 -37.46 48.66
CA GLY A 337 20.09 -37.30 50.09
C GLY A 337 19.55 -36.05 50.84
N ALA A 338 18.59 -36.25 51.74
CA ALA A 338 18.12 -35.19 52.65
C ALA A 338 19.19 -34.77 53.69
N PRO A 339 19.23 -33.48 54.11
CA PRO A 339 20.27 -32.96 55.01
C PRO A 339 19.86 -33.00 56.51
N ALA A 340 20.81 -33.32 57.40
CA ALA A 340 20.60 -33.25 58.85
C ALA A 340 21.86 -32.88 59.68
N ARG A 341 22.02 -31.56 59.92
CA ARG A 341 22.59 -30.92 61.14
C ARG A 341 24.09 -31.01 61.50
N HIS A 342 24.52 -29.89 62.12
CA HIS A 342 25.65 -29.65 63.03
C HIS A 342 27.12 -29.67 62.52
N GLY A 343 27.74 -28.48 62.63
CA GLY A 343 29.18 -28.21 62.56
C GLY A 343 29.40 -26.71 62.83
N ARG A 344 30.42 -26.32 63.62
CA ARG A 344 30.71 -24.90 63.98
C ARG A 344 32.01 -24.40 63.28
N PRO A 345 32.30 -23.09 63.28
CA PRO A 345 33.07 -22.45 62.20
C PRO A 345 34.59 -22.40 62.39
N VAL A 346 35.28 -22.17 61.27
CA VAL A 346 36.69 -21.71 61.21
C VAL A 346 36.72 -20.34 60.49
N ARG A 347 37.82 -19.59 60.64
CA ARG A 347 37.91 -18.12 60.45
C ARG A 347 38.60 -17.68 59.14
N ARG A 348 38.26 -16.45 58.71
CA ARG A 348 39.10 -15.50 57.91
C ARG A 348 39.40 -15.94 56.45
N GLU A 349 39.85 -15.09 55.52
CA GLU A 349 40.37 -13.70 55.58
C GLU A 349 39.56 -12.69 54.73
N GLU A 350 39.93 -11.40 54.78
CA GLU A 350 39.34 -10.29 54.01
C GLU A 350 40.01 -10.06 52.64
N PRO A 351 39.35 -9.37 51.68
CA PRO A 351 39.92 -9.06 50.37
C PRO A 351 40.79 -7.78 50.37
N ALA A 352 41.80 -7.74 49.50
CA ALA A 352 42.61 -6.55 49.19
C ALA A 352 42.92 -6.45 47.68
N PRO A 353 43.25 -5.27 47.11
CA PRO A 353 43.02 -4.97 45.69
C PRO A 353 44.31 -4.58 44.93
N GLU A 354 44.22 -3.57 44.03
CA GLU A 354 45.31 -2.92 43.25
C GLU A 354 45.81 -3.69 41.98
N PRO A 355 46.49 -3.02 41.03
CA PRO A 355 46.02 -1.82 40.33
C PRO A 355 46.35 -1.80 38.81
N GLY A 356 46.12 -0.65 38.15
CA GLY A 356 47.04 -0.18 37.10
C GLY A 356 46.48 0.00 35.69
N GLY A 357 46.28 1.27 35.30
CA GLY A 357 46.45 1.69 33.90
C GLY A 357 47.93 1.87 33.54
N PRO A 358 48.25 2.47 32.37
CA PRO A 358 48.13 3.93 32.31
C PRO A 358 47.61 4.49 30.98
N ALA A 359 47.42 5.81 30.94
CA ALA A 359 47.06 6.58 29.74
C ALA A 359 48.12 7.65 29.41
N GLY A 360 48.40 7.86 28.13
CA GLY A 360 49.20 8.97 27.58
C GLY A 360 48.83 9.17 26.10
N ARG A 361 48.36 10.31 25.58
CA ARG A 361 48.71 11.76 25.67
C ARG A 361 49.61 12.21 24.51
N GLY A 362 49.22 13.32 23.85
CA GLY A 362 49.92 14.00 22.74
C GLY A 362 48.96 14.19 21.55
N ARG A 363 48.40 15.37 21.21
CA ARG A 363 48.92 16.75 20.94
C ARG A 363 49.65 16.90 19.59
N GLY A 364 49.39 18.03 18.90
CA GLY A 364 49.79 18.34 17.52
C GLY A 364 48.55 18.57 16.65
N GLU A 365 47.92 19.76 16.57
CA GLU A 365 48.48 21.05 16.16
C GLU A 365 49.26 21.02 14.84
N ARG A 366 48.57 21.41 13.75
CA ARG A 366 49.07 22.50 12.89
C ARG A 366 47.94 23.22 12.16
N ASN A 367 48.21 24.47 11.81
CA ASN A 367 47.34 25.45 11.16
C ASN A 367 48.13 26.01 9.98
N GLU A 368 47.56 26.06 8.77
CA GLU A 368 48.17 26.86 7.70
C GLU A 368 47.16 27.41 6.69
N ARG A 369 47.63 28.36 5.87
CA ARG A 369 46.84 29.37 5.15
C ARG A 369 47.13 29.36 3.64
N LYS A 370 46.36 30.21 2.93
CA LYS A 370 46.51 30.74 1.56
C LYS A 370 45.65 30.00 0.50
N GLY A 371 45.05 30.69 -0.49
CA GLY A 371 44.83 32.14 -0.59
C GLY A 371 44.80 32.69 -2.02
N GLY A 372 43.78 33.50 -2.34
CA GLY A 372 43.65 34.19 -3.63
C GLY A 372 43.01 33.34 -4.75
N ARG A 373 42.58 33.89 -5.89
CA ARG A 373 42.34 35.30 -6.31
C ARG A 373 41.32 35.26 -7.46
N GLY A 374 40.50 36.31 -7.63
CA GLY A 374 39.88 36.66 -8.93
C GLY A 374 40.50 37.97 -9.44
N PRO A 375 39.84 38.76 -10.32
CA PRO A 375 38.75 38.41 -11.25
C PRO A 375 38.94 39.02 -12.68
N GLY A 376 38.04 38.76 -13.62
CA GLY A 376 37.83 39.54 -14.86
C GLY A 376 36.44 39.24 -15.43
N ARG A 377 35.58 40.17 -15.89
CA ARG A 377 35.65 41.47 -16.60
C ARG A 377 35.82 41.38 -18.13
N GLY A 378 34.90 42.02 -18.83
CA GLY A 378 34.73 42.06 -20.30
C GLY A 378 33.23 41.93 -20.63
N ARG A 379 32.42 43.00 -20.66
CA ARG A 379 32.29 44.05 -21.70
C ARG A 379 31.80 43.47 -23.03
N ASP A 380 30.55 43.76 -23.42
CA ASP A 380 30.11 44.88 -24.30
C ASP A 380 29.88 44.31 -25.73
N GLU A 381 29.03 44.80 -26.64
CA GLU A 381 28.23 46.04 -26.71
C GLU A 381 27.09 45.89 -27.76
N GLN A 382 26.06 46.78 -27.72
CA GLN A 382 25.14 47.18 -28.84
C GLN A 382 24.31 46.08 -29.58
N GLY A 383 23.20 46.36 -30.27
CA GLY A 383 22.40 47.59 -30.44
C GLY A 383 21.21 47.36 -31.41
N GLY A 384 20.17 48.20 -31.38
CA GLY A 384 19.04 48.12 -32.35
C GLY A 384 17.74 48.78 -31.88
N ARG A 385 17.15 49.65 -32.72
CA ARG A 385 15.87 50.36 -32.51
C ARG A 385 15.07 50.44 -33.83
N GLN A 386 13.82 50.91 -33.73
CA GLN A 386 12.84 51.26 -34.80
C GLN A 386 11.92 50.10 -35.24
N GLY A 387 10.64 50.34 -35.62
CA GLY A 387 9.84 51.57 -35.49
C GLY A 387 8.70 51.72 -36.52
N GLY A 388 7.46 51.98 -36.06
CA GLY A 388 6.26 52.24 -36.91
C GLY A 388 5.65 50.99 -37.57
N THR A 389 4.43 50.99 -38.12
CA THR A 389 3.28 51.95 -38.07
C THR A 389 1.98 51.21 -38.51
N GLY A 390 0.78 51.73 -38.18
CA GLY A 390 -0.52 51.26 -38.73
C GLY A 390 -0.86 51.92 -40.08
N PRO A 391 -2.15 52.05 -40.52
CA PRO A 391 -3.42 51.82 -39.79
C PRO A 391 -4.56 51.13 -40.62
N GLY A 392 -5.82 51.14 -40.12
CA GLY A 392 -7.08 50.81 -40.83
C GLY A 392 -8.00 49.85 -40.03
N GLU A 393 -9.12 50.26 -39.42
CA GLU A 393 -10.47 50.56 -40.01
C GLU A 393 -11.20 49.32 -40.57
N ARG A 394 -12.49 48.98 -40.31
CA ARG A 394 -13.71 49.50 -39.61
C ARG A 394 -14.54 48.27 -39.15
N SER A 395 -15.59 48.25 -38.31
CA SER A 395 -16.30 49.17 -37.36
C SER A 395 -17.27 48.33 -36.47
N GLY A 396 -17.98 48.93 -35.49
CA GLY A 396 -19.08 48.29 -34.71
C GLY A 396 -20.48 48.82 -35.10
N PRO A 397 -21.51 48.81 -34.22
CA PRO A 397 -21.66 48.14 -32.91
C PRO A 397 -23.03 47.39 -32.75
N GLN A 398 -23.26 46.68 -31.63
CA GLN A 398 -24.63 46.49 -31.13
C GLN A 398 -24.74 46.18 -29.61
N SER A 399 -25.88 46.61 -29.06
CA SER A 399 -26.35 46.66 -27.66
C SER A 399 -26.26 45.39 -26.80
N GLY A 400 -26.05 45.58 -25.49
CA GLY A 400 -26.41 44.59 -24.45
C GLY A 400 -27.89 44.68 -24.02
N PRO A 401 -28.30 43.93 -22.98
CA PRO A 401 -28.62 44.63 -21.72
C PRO A 401 -28.06 43.97 -20.44
N GLY A 402 -28.33 44.61 -19.30
CA GLY A 402 -27.70 44.38 -17.99
C GLY A 402 -28.30 43.31 -17.05
N PRO A 403 -28.04 43.40 -15.73
CA PRO A 403 -27.63 42.22 -14.96
C PRO A 403 -28.72 41.49 -14.13
N GLY A 404 -28.73 40.15 -14.25
CA GLY A 404 -29.61 39.25 -13.50
C GLY A 404 -28.96 38.60 -12.26
N ARG A 405 -29.21 39.18 -11.08
CA ARG A 405 -29.05 38.64 -9.70
C ARG A 405 -28.41 37.24 -9.56
N ALA A 406 -27.18 37.18 -9.06
CA ALA A 406 -26.55 35.93 -8.62
C ALA A 406 -27.27 35.31 -7.41
N ARG A 407 -27.95 34.16 -7.60
CA ARG A 407 -28.39 33.28 -6.50
C ARG A 407 -27.31 32.22 -6.23
N GLY A 408 -26.93 32.06 -4.96
CA GLY A 408 -25.87 31.14 -4.54
C GLY A 408 -26.28 29.66 -4.67
N GLY A 409 -25.95 29.03 -5.79
CA GLY A 409 -26.09 27.59 -5.98
C GLY A 409 -25.02 26.80 -5.22
N ARG A 410 -25.40 26.14 -4.11
CA ARG A 410 -24.51 25.20 -3.40
C ARG A 410 -24.33 23.94 -4.26
N SER A 411 -23.20 23.85 -4.95
CA SER A 411 -22.82 22.64 -5.70
C SER A 411 -22.36 21.51 -4.77
N GLU A 412 -23.32 20.85 -4.12
CA GLU A 412 -23.08 19.61 -3.38
C GLU A 412 -22.59 18.51 -4.32
N ARG A 413 -21.26 18.38 -4.40
CA ARG A 413 -20.59 17.34 -5.20
C ARG A 413 -20.96 15.97 -4.63
N ARG A 414 -21.94 15.31 -5.24
CA ARG A 414 -22.26 13.89 -5.03
C ARG A 414 -21.04 13.04 -5.44
N ARG A 415 -20.08 12.87 -4.52
CA ARG A 415 -19.00 11.91 -4.68
C ARG A 415 -19.62 10.51 -4.74
N GLY A 416 -19.40 9.79 -5.84
CA GLY A 416 -19.88 8.42 -6.00
C GLY A 416 -19.17 7.50 -5.01
N PHE A 417 -19.84 7.15 -3.91
CA PHE A 417 -19.32 6.25 -2.87
C PHE A 417 -19.35 4.78 -3.31
N GLY A 418 -18.53 4.45 -4.30
CA GLY A 418 -17.85 3.15 -4.32
C GLY A 418 -16.77 3.13 -3.23
N GLY A 419 -16.37 1.94 -2.77
CA GLY A 419 -15.19 1.77 -1.91
C GLY A 419 -13.92 1.94 -2.74
N GLY A 420 -13.59 3.18 -3.10
CA GLY A 420 -12.56 3.49 -4.09
C GLY A 420 -11.23 2.81 -3.80
N LEU A 421 -10.77 2.00 -4.77
CA LEU A 421 -9.44 1.39 -4.78
C LEU A 421 -8.36 2.38 -5.27
N GLY A 422 -8.76 3.61 -5.57
CA GLY A 422 -7.87 4.69 -5.98
C GLY A 422 -6.98 5.19 -4.86
N ARG A 423 -5.80 4.57 -4.72
CA ARG A 423 -4.68 5.12 -3.94
C ARG A 423 -4.29 6.50 -4.51
N GLY A 424 -4.10 7.48 -3.64
CA GLY A 424 -3.47 8.75 -4.02
C GLY A 424 -1.96 8.62 -3.99
N GLU A 425 -1.27 8.95 -5.09
CA GLU A 425 0.11 8.51 -5.37
C GLU A 425 1.10 8.77 -4.20
N SER A 426 1.46 7.70 -3.49
CA SER A 426 2.24 7.74 -2.26
C SER A 426 3.75 7.60 -2.51
N GLY A 427 4.36 8.61 -3.13
CA GLY A 427 5.77 8.86 -2.84
C GLY A 427 5.88 9.36 -1.40
N TRP A 428 6.63 8.68 -0.51
CA TRP A 428 6.82 9.10 0.89
C TRP A 428 8.26 9.08 1.38
#